data_AF-A0A650CVA9-F1
#
_entry.id   AF-A0A650CVA9-F1
#
_cell.length_a   1.000
_cell.length_b   1.000
_cell.length_c   1.000
_cell.angle_alpha   90.00
_cell.angle_beta   90.00
_cell.angle_gamma   90.00
#
_symmetry.space_group_name_H-M   'P 1'
#
loop_
_entity.id
_entity.type
_entity.pdbx_description
1 polymer ?
#
loop_
_entity_poly.entity_id
_entity_poly.type
_entity_poly.pdbx_seq_one_letter_code
_entity_poly.pdbx_strand_id
1 'polypeptide(L)'
;MKIAVTYDKEQNLKPLDEAEIIGVIDEEKKVVEQYENPAYNVSKEATMGIILDLGVDAIIVKNKFLCPGSYMMSYGRLKYIPTEYNTLQEVLNNLEEVKKKIAEELPEEMYAEAYEP
;
A
#
# COMPACT_ATOMS: atom_id res chain seq x y z
N MET A 1 9.63 -12.14 -3.00
CA MET A 1 8.90 -11.14 -2.18
C MET A 1 7.84 -10.48 -3.04
N LYS A 2 6.63 -10.35 -2.49
CA LYS A 2 5.49 -9.69 -3.13
C LYS A 2 5.16 -8.41 -2.39
N ILE A 3 5.10 -7.30 -3.12
CA ILE A 3 4.89 -5.97 -2.56
C ILE A 3 3.62 -5.38 -3.15
N ALA A 4 2.64 -5.07 -2.30
CA ALA A 4 1.46 -4.34 -2.70
C ALA A 4 1.75 -2.85 -2.86
N VAL A 5 1.11 -2.24 -3.87
CA VAL A 5 1.08 -0.79 -4.09
C VAL A 5 -0.30 -0.43 -4.62
N THR A 6 -0.87 0.67 -4.13
CA THR A 6 -2.21 1.13 -4.50
C THR A 6 -2.14 2.42 -5.27
N TYR A 7 -2.83 2.48 -6.41
CA TYR A 7 -2.79 3.63 -7.33
C TYR A 7 -4.07 3.78 -8.16
N ASP A 8 -4.24 4.95 -8.80
CA ASP A 8 -5.34 5.24 -9.73
C ASP A 8 -5.01 4.81 -11.17
N LYS A 9 -5.96 4.95 -12.10
CA LYS A 9 -5.71 4.64 -13.54
C LYS A 9 -4.57 5.44 -14.18
N GLU A 10 -4.22 6.60 -13.61
CA GLU A 10 -3.10 7.44 -14.05
C GLU A 10 -1.76 7.00 -13.42
N GLN A 11 -1.78 5.91 -12.63
CA GLN A 11 -0.63 5.35 -11.92
C GLN A 11 -0.07 6.26 -10.82
N ASN A 12 -0.86 7.22 -10.33
CA ASN A 12 -0.53 7.96 -9.12
C ASN A 12 -0.87 7.10 -7.91
N LEU A 13 0.06 7.01 -6.95
CA LEU A 13 -0.16 6.33 -5.68
C LEU A 13 -1.32 6.99 -4.94
N LYS A 14 -2.23 6.15 -4.43
CA LYS A 14 -3.43 6.59 -3.72
C LYS A 14 -3.62 5.85 -2.41
N PRO A 15 -4.26 6.50 -1.41
CA PRO A 15 -4.83 5.81 -0.26
C PRO A 15 -5.69 4.61 -0.64
N LEU A 16 -5.84 3.66 0.26
CA LEU A 16 -6.48 2.37 -0.04
C LEU A 16 -7.90 2.51 -0.60
N ASP A 17 -8.68 3.45 -0.05
CA ASP A 17 -10.05 3.78 -0.46
C ASP A 17 -10.12 4.63 -1.73
N GLU A 18 -9.07 5.35 -2.09
CA GLU A 18 -9.00 6.17 -3.31
C GLU A 18 -8.31 5.46 -4.48
N ALA A 19 -7.79 4.25 -4.26
CA ALA A 19 -7.08 3.50 -5.28
C ALA A 19 -8.04 2.67 -6.13
N GLU A 20 -8.00 2.85 -7.45
CA GLU A 20 -8.76 2.02 -8.39
C GLU A 20 -8.08 0.66 -8.63
N ILE A 21 -6.75 0.59 -8.43
CA ILE A 21 -5.93 -0.57 -8.76
C ILE A 21 -5.06 -0.96 -7.56
N ILE A 22 -5.02 -2.26 -7.28
CA ILE A 22 -4.04 -2.90 -6.39
C ILE A 22 -2.99 -3.58 -7.29
N GLY A 23 -1.78 -3.04 -7.29
CA GLY A 23 -0.63 -3.67 -7.93
C GLY A 23 0.12 -4.58 -6.97
N VAL A 24 0.55 -5.74 -7.46
CA VAL A 24 1.45 -6.65 -6.75
C VAL A 24 2.74 -6.77 -7.54
N ILE A 25 3.81 -6.20 -6.99
CA ILE A 25 5.17 -6.31 -7.54
C ILE A 25 5.74 -7.64 -7.07
N ASP A 26 5.87 -8.61 -7.99
CA ASP A 26 6.51 -9.90 -7.75
C ASP A 26 7.99 -9.81 -8.18
N GLU A 27 8.88 -9.71 -7.19
CA GLU A 27 10.32 -9.55 -7.45
C GLU A 27 10.98 -10.79 -8.05
N GLU A 28 10.43 -11.97 -7.78
CA GLU A 28 11.00 -13.23 -8.29
C GLU A 28 10.69 -13.37 -9.77
N LYS A 29 9.46 -13.02 -10.16
CA LYS A 29 9.00 -13.07 -11.55
C LYS A 29 9.32 -11.81 -12.34
N LYS A 30 9.70 -10.71 -11.68
CA LYS A 30 9.92 -9.39 -12.26
C LYS A 30 8.71 -8.87 -13.05
N VAL A 31 7.53 -9.07 -12.50
CA VAL A 31 6.26 -8.60 -13.08
C VAL A 31 5.46 -7.80 -12.07
N VAL A 32 4.56 -6.96 -12.57
CA VAL A 32 3.55 -6.28 -11.76
C VAL A 32 2.19 -6.85 -12.15
N GLU A 33 1.61 -7.65 -11.27
CA GLU A 33 0.22 -8.12 -11.40
C GLU A 33 -0.71 -6.96 -10.99
N GLN A 34 -1.80 -6.76 -11.72
CA GLN A 34 -2.73 -5.66 -11.47
C GLN A 34 -4.13 -6.22 -11.25
N TYR A 35 -4.77 -5.79 -10.17
CA TYR A 35 -6.12 -6.18 -9.80
C TYR A 35 -6.96 -4.92 -9.64
N GLU A 36 -8.17 -4.92 -10.20
CA GLU A 36 -9.15 -3.88 -9.88
C GLU A 36 -9.48 -3.94 -8.38
N ASN A 37 -9.62 -2.78 -7.74
CA ASN A 37 -10.00 -2.67 -6.34
C ASN A 37 -11.53 -2.63 -6.21
N PRO A 38 -12.21 -3.74 -5.86
CA PRO A 38 -13.67 -3.71 -5.67
C PRO A 38 -14.11 -2.87 -4.46
N ALA A 39 -13.17 -2.45 -3.60
CA ALA A 39 -13.42 -1.57 -2.47
C ALA A 39 -13.04 -0.09 -2.74
N TYR A 40 -12.79 0.27 -4.01
CA TYR A 40 -12.60 1.66 -4.42
C TYR A 40 -13.81 2.53 -4.03
N ASN A 41 -13.57 3.65 -3.36
CA ASN A 41 -14.56 4.54 -2.73
C ASN A 41 -15.47 3.86 -1.67
N VAL A 42 -15.04 2.74 -1.08
CA VAL A 42 -15.80 2.03 -0.04
C VAL A 42 -15.14 2.18 1.34
N SER A 43 -13.93 1.63 1.52
CA SER A 43 -13.23 1.65 2.80
C SER A 43 -11.79 1.14 2.66
N LYS A 44 -10.87 1.74 3.43
CA LYS A 44 -9.48 1.32 3.51
C LYS A 44 -9.33 -0.08 4.12
N GLU A 45 -10.16 -0.42 5.11
CA GLU A 45 -10.21 -1.74 5.73
C GLU A 45 -10.62 -2.83 4.71
N ALA A 46 -11.61 -2.54 3.88
CA ALA A 46 -12.06 -3.47 2.84
C ALA A 46 -10.96 -3.74 1.80
N THR A 47 -10.30 -2.68 1.30
CA THR A 47 -9.14 -2.82 0.41
C THR A 47 -7.98 -3.56 1.09
N MET A 48 -7.69 -3.28 2.36
CA MET A 48 -6.64 -4.01 3.09
C MET A 48 -6.97 -5.50 3.21
N GLY A 49 -8.23 -5.87 3.44
CA GLY A 49 -8.67 -7.26 3.45
C GLY A 49 -8.31 -7.98 2.14
N ILE A 50 -8.58 -7.34 1.00
CA ILE A 50 -8.24 -7.86 -0.32
C ILE A 50 -6.72 -8.00 -0.48
N ILE A 51 -5.94 -7.01 -0.06
CA ILE A 51 -4.47 -7.05 -0.10
C ILE A 51 -3.92 -8.23 0.72
N LEU A 52 -4.47 -8.48 1.91
CA LEU A 52 -4.07 -9.60 2.76
C LEU A 52 -4.38 -10.95 2.10
N ASP A 53 -5.52 -11.07 1.40
CA ASP A 53 -5.92 -12.30 0.70
C ASP A 53 -5.04 -12.58 -0.54
N LEU A 54 -4.42 -11.56 -1.13
CA LEU A 54 -3.44 -11.71 -2.21
C LEU A 54 -2.11 -12.32 -1.73
N GLY A 55 -1.91 -12.44 -0.41
CA GLY A 55 -0.72 -13.06 0.19
C GLY A 55 0.57 -12.27 -0.11
N VAL A 56 0.49 -10.94 -0.04
CA VAL A 56 1.66 -10.07 -0.17
C VAL A 56 2.48 -10.05 1.14
N ASP A 57 3.77 -9.78 1.03
CA ASP A 57 4.69 -9.72 2.18
C ASP A 57 4.79 -8.29 2.75
N ALA A 58 4.59 -7.29 1.91
CA ALA A 58 4.73 -5.89 2.28
C ALA A 58 3.80 -4.99 1.47
N ILE A 59 3.59 -3.77 1.96
CA ILE A 59 2.81 -2.72 1.29
C ILE A 59 3.57 -1.40 1.26
N ILE A 60 3.56 -0.74 0.10
CA ILE A 60 4.09 0.62 -0.07
C ILE A 60 3.03 1.61 0.38
N VAL A 61 3.42 2.52 1.27
CA VAL A 61 2.49 3.46 1.91
C VAL A 61 3.06 4.86 2.00
N LYS A 62 2.16 5.85 2.05
CA LYS A 62 2.46 7.23 2.42
C LYS A 62 1.57 7.64 3.60
N ASN A 63 1.79 8.84 4.10
CA ASN A 63 0.92 9.42 5.12
C ASN A 63 -0.54 9.37 4.67
N LYS A 64 -1.43 8.91 5.58
CA LYS A 64 -2.87 8.77 5.39
C LYS A 64 -3.33 7.71 4.37
N PHE A 65 -2.40 6.91 3.83
CA PHE A 65 -2.78 5.80 2.95
C PHE A 65 -3.56 4.72 3.69
N LEU A 66 -3.20 4.53 4.96
CA LEU A 66 -3.90 3.68 5.90
C LEU A 66 -4.82 4.52 6.79
N CYS A 67 -5.69 3.84 7.52
CA CYS A 67 -6.40 4.33 8.70
C CYS A 67 -6.00 3.43 9.90
N PRO A 68 -6.38 3.77 11.15
CA PRO A 68 -6.07 2.92 12.30
C PRO A 68 -6.64 1.50 12.13
N GLY A 69 -7.84 1.37 11.55
CA GLY A 69 -8.47 0.07 11.28
C GLY A 69 -7.64 -0.81 10.34
N SER A 70 -7.26 -0.27 9.17
CA SER A 70 -6.51 -1.04 8.17
C SER A 70 -5.07 -1.33 8.60
N TYR A 71 -4.45 -0.44 9.38
CA TYR A 71 -3.18 -0.72 10.04
C TYR A 71 -3.30 -1.89 11.02
N MET A 72 -4.27 -1.86 11.94
CA MET A 72 -4.47 -2.93 12.93
C MET A 72 -4.79 -4.29 12.28
N MET A 73 -5.49 -4.32 11.14
CA MET A 73 -5.76 -5.55 10.39
C MET A 73 -4.49 -6.19 9.80
N SER A 74 -3.52 -5.36 9.42
CA SER A 74 -2.29 -5.78 8.73
C SER A 74 -1.09 -5.91 9.66
N TYR A 75 -1.17 -5.36 10.86
CA TYR A 75 -0.10 -5.38 11.85
C TYR A 75 0.37 -6.82 12.15
N GLY A 76 1.68 -7.04 12.08
CA GLY A 76 2.32 -8.36 12.25
C GLY A 76 2.08 -9.34 11.09
N ARG A 77 1.29 -8.97 10.08
CA ARG A 77 1.02 -9.77 8.87
C ARG A 77 1.71 -9.21 7.64
N LEU A 78 1.82 -7.88 7.55
CA LEU A 78 2.52 -7.17 6.48
C LEU A 78 3.68 -6.37 7.04
N LYS A 79 4.71 -6.20 6.21
CA LYS A 79 5.70 -5.14 6.39
C LYS A 79 5.25 -3.87 5.66
N TYR A 80 5.69 -2.73 6.15
CA TYR A 80 5.34 -1.43 5.59
C TYR A 80 6.56 -0.81 4.94
N ILE A 81 6.36 -0.13 3.81
CA ILE A 81 7.43 0.54 3.10
C ILE A 81 7.04 1.99 2.85
N PRO A 82 7.39 2.90 3.78
CA PRO A 82 7.17 4.34 3.60
C PRO A 82 7.90 4.84 2.36
N THR A 83 7.19 5.62 1.54
CA THR A 83 7.77 6.22 0.33
C THR A 83 7.43 7.70 0.20
N GLU A 84 8.33 8.43 -0.45
CA GLU A 84 8.12 9.84 -0.84
C GLU A 84 7.63 9.95 -2.29
N TYR A 85 7.73 8.87 -3.07
CA TYR A 85 7.33 8.83 -4.47
C TYR A 85 5.81 8.99 -4.64
N ASN A 86 5.39 9.46 -5.82
CA ASN A 86 4.00 9.78 -6.11
C ASN A 86 3.39 8.85 -7.16
N THR A 87 4.20 8.16 -7.94
CA THR A 87 3.74 7.31 -9.04
C THR A 87 4.31 5.89 -8.96
N LEU A 88 3.60 4.94 -9.55
CA LEU A 88 4.08 3.55 -9.67
C LEU A 88 5.44 3.50 -10.37
N GLN A 89 5.61 4.31 -11.42
CA GLN A 89 6.84 4.33 -12.20
C GLN A 89 8.05 4.80 -11.38
N GLU A 90 7.89 5.84 -10.55
CA GLU A 90 8.95 6.27 -9.64
C GLU A 90 9.33 5.17 -8.63
N VAL A 91 8.34 4.46 -8.08
CA VAL A 91 8.58 3.33 -7.19
C VAL A 91 9.38 2.22 -7.90
N LEU A 92 8.97 1.83 -9.11
CA LEU A 92 9.63 0.77 -9.86
C LEU A 92 11.07 1.15 -10.24
N ASN A 93 11.30 2.40 -10.64
CA ASN A 93 12.63 2.90 -10.99
C ASN A 93 13.58 2.95 -9.78
N ASN A 94 13.05 3.06 -8.56
CA ASN A 94 13.82 3.18 -7.32
C ASN A 94 13.57 2.01 -6.35
N LEU A 95 13.14 0.85 -6.85
CA LEU A 95 12.66 -0.26 -6.03
C LEU A 95 13.69 -0.73 -5.00
N GLU A 96 14.97 -0.78 -5.36
CA GLU A 96 16.05 -1.17 -4.44
C GLU A 96 16.22 -0.19 -3.27
N GLU A 97 15.95 1.10 -3.48
CA GLU A 97 16.00 2.11 -2.41
C GLU A 97 14.74 2.07 -1.55
N VAL A 98 13.58 1.92 -2.19
CA VAL A 98 12.28 1.76 -1.52
C VAL A 98 12.35 0.60 -0.52
N LYS A 99 12.86 -0.56 -0.94
CA LYS A 99 12.98 -1.75 -0.08
C LYS A 99 13.85 -1.57 1.16
N LYS A 100 14.82 -0.65 1.16
CA LYS A 100 15.65 -0.38 2.35
C LYS A 100 14.85 0.28 3.48
N LYS A 101 13.67 0.85 3.17
CA LYS A 101 12.76 1.50 4.12
C LYS A 101 11.74 0.53 4.74
N ILE A 102 11.87 -0.78 4.50
CA ILE A 102 10.99 -1.79 5.12
C ILE A 102 10.99 -1.63 6.65
N ALA A 103 9.80 -1.53 7.22
CA ALA A 103 9.55 -1.45 8.65
C ALA A 103 8.44 -2.44 9.06
N GLU A 104 8.53 -2.98 10.27
CA GLU A 104 7.47 -3.84 10.84
C GLU A 104 6.33 -3.03 11.44
N GLU A 105 6.62 -1.78 11.83
CA GLU A 105 5.68 -0.86 12.43
C GLU A 105 5.74 0.51 11.75
N LEU A 106 4.64 1.25 11.80
CA LEU A 106 4.57 2.61 11.30
C LEU A 106 4.38 3.56 12.48
N PRO A 107 4.94 4.79 12.44
CA PRO A 107 4.60 5.80 13.41
C PRO A 107 3.13 6.20 13.26
N GLU A 108 2.49 6.53 14.38
CA GLU A 108 1.04 6.80 14.46
C GLU A 108 0.57 7.86 13.47
N GLU A 109 1.38 8.90 13.24
CA GLU A 109 1.12 9.98 12.27
C GLU A 109 0.87 9.51 10.82
N MET A 110 1.33 8.31 10.44
CA MET A 110 1.15 7.78 9.09
C MET A 110 -0.23 7.19 8.84
N TYR A 111 -0.89 6.69 9.89
CA TYR A 111 -2.20 6.03 9.78
C TYR A 111 -3.29 6.68 10.63
N ALA A 112 -2.93 7.58 11.55
CA ALA A 112 -3.90 8.35 12.32
C ALA A 112 -4.73 9.24 11.40
N GLU A 113 -6.03 9.26 11.65
CA GLU A 113 -6.92 10.22 11.02
C GLU A 113 -6.82 11.55 11.78
N ALA A 114 -6.93 12.67 11.06
CA ALA A 114 -6.95 13.96 11.71
C ALA A 114 -8.17 13.99 12.64
N TYR A 115 -7.93 14.12 13.95
CA TYR A 115 -9.00 14.43 14.89
C TYR A 115 -9.49 15.84 14.55
N GLU A 116 -10.59 15.96 13.83
CA GLU A 116 -11.28 17.24 13.66
C GLU A 116 -12.14 17.46 14.92
N PRO A 117 -11.76 18.37 15.83
CA PRO A 117 -12.53 18.66 17.04
C PRO A 117 -13.85 19.39 16.76
#